data_AF-A0A5U3AQJ3-F1
#
_entry.id   AF-A0A5U3AQJ3-F1
#
_cell.length_a   1.000
_cell.length_b   1.000
_cell.length_c   1.000
_cell.angle_alpha   90.00
_cell.angle_beta   90.00
_cell.angle_gamma   90.00
#
_symmetry.space_group_name_H-M   'P 1'
#
loop_
_entity.id
_entity.type
_entity.pdbx_description
1 polymer ?
#
loop_
_entity_poly.entity_id
_entity_poly.type
_entity_poly.pdbx_seq_one_letter_code
_entity_poly.pdbx_strand_id
1 'polypeptide(L)'
;MIAVYCAKLSEPVVEALPGWVTSLLGAVIGAIITGVIALYLQRNSHRNALVLERNKRKSEFVNKFVSDKVFVFLDQEIDFLQQLSGSSTIVYAKDLGFEHRSSMAMMQALVSVIDDGGEIKNSFNDLMQIKTSMENSIINNSGRDNFKLLGDAIKLCAKIKLLISNLD
;
A
#
# COMPACT_ATOMS: atom_id res chain seq x y z
N MET A 1 12.68 -14.33 30.20
CA MET A 1 13.24 -15.05 31.37
C MET A 1 14.68 -15.43 31.06
N ILE A 2 15.68 -14.63 31.47
CA ILE A 2 17.13 -14.89 31.28
C ILE A 2 17.88 -14.91 32.65
N ALA A 3 17.15 -14.91 33.77
CA ALA A 3 17.74 -14.79 35.11
C ALA A 3 18.30 -16.09 35.73
N VAL A 4 18.39 -17.20 34.99
CA VAL A 4 18.58 -18.53 35.60
C VAL A 4 20.00 -19.10 35.47
N TYR A 5 20.93 -18.48 34.72
CA TYR A 5 22.26 -19.08 34.48
C TYR A 5 23.43 -18.53 35.31
N CYS A 6 23.18 -17.75 36.37
CA CYS A 6 24.26 -17.31 37.28
C CYS A 6 24.50 -18.25 38.47
N ALA A 7 23.67 -19.28 38.67
CA ALA A 7 23.72 -20.12 39.88
C ALA A 7 23.92 -21.60 39.54
N LYS A 8 25.09 -21.95 38.99
CA LYS A 8 25.81 -23.23 39.16
C LYS A 8 26.84 -23.42 38.06
N LEU A 9 27.99 -22.80 38.25
CA LEU A 9 29.25 -23.45 37.92
C LEU A 9 29.76 -24.11 39.21
N SER A 10 29.01 -25.10 39.71
CA SER A 10 29.62 -26.26 40.37
C SER A 10 30.28 -27.01 39.21
N GLU A 11 31.59 -27.26 39.18
CA GLU A 11 32.34 -28.14 40.09
C GLU A 11 33.84 -27.70 40.18
N PRO A 12 34.74 -28.53 40.74
CA PRO A 12 35.54 -28.35 41.94
C PRO A 12 36.83 -27.50 41.74
N VAL A 13 36.80 -26.46 40.90
CA VAL A 13 37.98 -25.63 40.58
C VAL A 13 38.01 -24.30 41.37
N VAL A 14 36.96 -24.00 42.14
CA VAL A 14 36.74 -22.66 42.74
C VAL A 14 36.86 -22.65 44.29
N GLU A 15 37.42 -23.70 44.90
CA GLU A 15 37.52 -23.80 46.38
C GLU A 15 38.64 -22.95 47.03
N ALA A 16 39.44 -22.21 46.27
CA ALA A 16 40.58 -21.46 46.82
C ALA A 16 40.35 -19.94 47.03
N LEU A 17 39.17 -19.39 46.74
CA LEU A 17 38.90 -17.94 46.81
C LEU A 17 37.64 -17.62 47.63
N PRO A 18 37.66 -16.55 48.45
CA PRO A 18 36.52 -16.22 49.31
C PRO A 18 35.28 -15.87 48.48
N GLY A 19 34.12 -16.44 48.87
CA GLY A 19 32.90 -16.47 48.05
C GLY A 19 32.29 -15.13 47.63
N TRP A 20 32.70 -14.03 48.26
CA TRP A 20 32.33 -12.67 47.81
C TRP A 20 33.07 -12.28 46.52
N VAL A 21 34.31 -12.73 46.33
CA VAL A 21 35.14 -12.44 45.14
C VAL A 21 34.61 -13.17 43.91
N THR A 22 34.23 -14.44 44.06
CA THR A 22 33.71 -15.27 42.96
C THR A 22 32.33 -14.81 42.50
N SER A 23 31.50 -14.35 43.44
CA SER A 23 30.18 -13.75 43.15
C SER A 23 30.30 -12.40 42.43
N LEU A 24 31.24 -11.53 42.85
CA LEU A 24 31.50 -10.24 42.21
C LEU A 24 32.08 -10.41 40.80
N LEU A 25 33.04 -11.33 40.63
CA LEU A 25 33.61 -11.67 39.32
C LEU A 25 32.54 -12.21 38.36
N GLY A 26 31.67 -13.10 38.83
CA GLY A 26 30.54 -13.60 38.04
C GLY A 26 29.58 -12.50 37.57
N ALA A 27 29.27 -11.54 38.45
CA ALA A 27 28.42 -10.41 38.12
C ALA A 27 29.07 -9.46 37.08
N VAL A 28 30.36 -9.18 37.22
CA VAL A 28 31.10 -8.33 36.28
C VAL A 28 31.22 -8.99 34.91
N ILE A 29 31.55 -10.29 34.86
CA ILE A 29 31.62 -11.04 33.60
C ILE A 29 30.25 -11.12 32.93
N GLY A 30 29.18 -11.39 33.70
CA GLY A 30 27.82 -11.39 33.19
C GLY A 30 27.38 -10.04 32.62
N ALA A 31 27.75 -8.93 33.27
CA ALA A 31 27.46 -7.58 32.80
C ALA A 31 28.23 -7.25 31.50
N ILE A 32 29.49 -7.67 31.38
CA ILE A 32 30.29 -7.48 30.16
C ILE A 32 29.69 -8.26 28.99
N ILE A 33 29.36 -9.55 29.19
CA ILE A 33 28.75 -10.39 28.15
C ILE A 33 27.40 -9.80 27.70
N THR A 34 26.56 -9.41 28.66
CA THR A 34 25.26 -8.79 28.37
C THR A 34 25.43 -7.46 27.63
N GLY A 35 26.42 -6.64 28.01
CA GLY A 35 26.74 -5.39 27.33
C GLY A 35 27.18 -5.61 25.88
N VAL A 36 28.02 -6.61 25.61
CA VAL A 36 28.46 -6.95 24.24
C VAL A 36 27.29 -7.44 23.38
N ILE A 37 26.44 -8.32 23.93
CA ILE A 37 25.24 -8.82 23.24
C ILE A 37 24.26 -7.68 22.95
N ALA A 38 24.05 -6.78 23.91
CA ALA A 38 23.19 -5.61 23.75
C ALA A 38 23.72 -4.66 22.66
N LEU A 39 25.03 -4.40 22.63
CA LEU A 39 25.65 -3.58 21.58
C LEU A 39 25.48 -4.20 20.19
N TYR A 40 25.60 -5.52 20.07
CA TYR A 40 25.39 -6.23 18.82
C TYR A 40 23.92 -6.16 18.35
N LEU A 41 22.97 -6.44 19.25
CA LEU A 41 21.54 -6.32 18.99
C LEU A 41 21.13 -4.90 18.61
N GLN A 42 21.65 -3.90 19.30
CA GLN A 42 21.34 -2.50 19.03
C GLN A 42 21.85 -2.07 17.65
N ARG A 43 23.06 -2.50 17.26
CA ARG A 43 23.60 -2.24 15.91
C ARG A 43 22.78 -2.94 14.83
N ASN A 44 22.36 -4.18 15.06
CA ASN A 44 21.57 -4.92 14.09
C ASN A 44 20.15 -4.35 13.97
N SER A 45 19.51 -4.05 15.10
CA SER A 45 18.19 -3.41 15.17
C SER A 45 18.19 -2.04 14.49
N HIS A 46 19.22 -1.22 14.71
CA HIS A 46 19.34 0.08 14.06
C HIS A 46 19.49 -0.05 12.53
N ARG A 47 20.30 -1.01 12.05
CA ARG A 47 20.41 -1.29 10.61
C ARG A 47 19.08 -1.76 10.02
N ASN A 48 18.39 -2.67 10.70
CA ASN A 48 17.09 -3.17 10.26
C ASN A 48 16.01 -2.07 10.27
N ALA A 49 16.02 -1.20 11.28
CA ALA A 49 15.13 -0.05 11.36
C ALA A 49 15.36 0.94 10.21
N LEU A 50 16.63 1.24 9.89
CA LEU A 50 16.96 2.12 8.75
C LEU A 50 16.52 1.53 7.41
N VAL A 51 16.69 0.22 7.20
CA VAL A 51 16.21 -0.46 5.99
C VAL A 51 14.69 -0.43 5.92
N LEU A 52 14.01 -0.66 7.05
CA LEU A 52 12.56 -0.61 7.13
C LEU A 52 12.01 0.79 6.88
N GLU A 53 12.58 1.83 7.48
CA GLU A 53 12.20 3.22 7.23
C GLU A 53 12.42 3.61 5.76
N ARG A 54 13.53 3.18 5.17
CA ARG A 54 13.81 3.44 3.75
C ARG A 54 12.79 2.75 2.85
N ASN A 55 12.43 1.50 3.15
CA ASN A 55 11.41 0.78 2.42
C ASN A 55 10.03 1.39 2.62
N LYS A 56 9.71 1.86 3.84
CA LYS A 56 8.47 2.58 4.14
C LYS A 56 8.35 3.84 3.32
N ARG A 57 9.38 4.71 3.31
CA ARG A 57 9.38 5.93 2.49
C ARG A 57 9.27 5.65 1.00
N LYS A 58 9.90 4.59 0.51
CA LYS A 58 9.75 4.16 -0.89
C LYS A 58 8.33 3.70 -1.19
N SER A 59 7.73 2.92 -0.29
CA SER A 59 6.35 2.45 -0.41
C SER A 59 5.36 3.62 -0.36
N GLU A 60 5.52 4.55 0.58
CA GLU A 60 4.72 5.77 0.69
C GLU A 60 4.86 6.63 -0.57
N PHE A 61 6.07 6.78 -1.10
CA PHE A 61 6.29 7.52 -2.35
C PHE A 61 5.60 6.85 -3.54
N VAL A 62 5.73 5.54 -3.68
CA VAL A 62 5.06 4.78 -4.74
C VAL A 62 3.55 4.88 -4.57
N ASN A 63 3.02 4.69 -3.37
CA ASN A 63 1.59 4.80 -3.10
C ASN A 63 1.05 6.18 -3.47
N LYS A 64 1.74 7.24 -3.05
CA LYS A 64 1.36 8.63 -3.36
C LYS A 64 1.42 8.91 -4.86
N PHE A 65 2.48 8.48 -5.53
CA PHE A 65 2.62 8.66 -6.98
C PHE A 65 1.53 7.92 -7.75
N VAL A 66 1.24 6.67 -7.37
CA VAL A 66 0.22 5.85 -8.03
C VAL A 66 -1.17 6.42 -7.77
N SER A 67 -1.47 6.82 -6.54
CA SER A 67 -2.74 7.44 -6.15
C SER A 67 -3.02 8.71 -6.94
N ASP A 68 -2.03 9.59 -7.09
CA ASP A 68 -2.15 10.82 -7.89
C ASP A 68 -2.47 10.52 -9.36
N LYS A 69 -1.79 9.54 -9.96
CA LYS A 69 -2.06 9.11 -11.34
C LYS A 69 -3.46 8.53 -11.51
N VAL A 70 -3.91 7.70 -10.57
CA VAL A 70 -5.26 7.13 -10.60
C VAL A 70 -6.30 8.23 -10.42
N PHE A 71 -6.08 9.23 -9.57
CA PHE A 71 -7.01 10.34 -9.37
C PHE A 71 -7.18 11.19 -10.62
N VAL A 72 -6.06 11.58 -11.25
CA VAL A 72 -6.09 12.34 -12.50
C VAL A 72 -6.84 11.56 -13.59
N PHE A 73 -6.58 10.26 -13.72
CA PHE A 73 -7.29 9.43 -14.69
C PHE A 73 -8.80 9.35 -14.41
N LEU A 74 -9.18 9.14 -13.15
CA LEU A 74 -10.58 9.08 -12.75
C LEU A 74 -11.33 10.39 -13.05
N ASP A 75 -10.69 11.54 -12.84
CA ASP A 75 -11.28 12.83 -13.20
C ASP A 75 -11.44 13.01 -14.71
N GLN A 76 -10.43 12.59 -15.49
CA GLN A 76 -10.51 12.58 -16.95
C GLN A 76 -11.64 11.67 -17.45
N GLU A 77 -11.84 10.51 -16.83
CA GLU A 77 -12.92 9.60 -17.22
C GLU A 77 -14.30 10.14 -16.85
N ILE A 78 -14.46 10.79 -15.69
CA ILE A 78 -15.73 11.41 -15.35
C ILE A 78 -16.05 12.56 -16.29
N ASP A 79 -15.08 13.42 -16.62
CA ASP A 79 -15.25 14.49 -17.62
C ASP A 79 -15.65 13.91 -18.98
N PHE A 80 -15.00 12.82 -19.40
CA PHE A 80 -15.37 12.10 -20.62
C PHE A 80 -16.81 11.57 -20.57
N LEU A 81 -17.23 10.94 -19.47
CA LEU A 81 -18.61 10.45 -19.31
C LEU A 81 -19.63 11.60 -19.27
N GLN A 82 -19.28 12.75 -18.70
CA GLN A 82 -20.12 13.96 -18.71
C GLN A 82 -20.30 14.48 -20.14
N GLN A 83 -19.22 14.56 -20.91
CA GLN A 83 -19.25 14.94 -22.31
C GLN A 83 -20.09 13.95 -23.15
N LEU A 84 -19.94 12.65 -22.91
CA LEU A 84 -20.79 11.62 -23.54
C LEU A 84 -22.27 11.77 -23.18
N SER A 85 -22.59 12.11 -21.92
CA SER A 85 -23.98 12.32 -21.50
C SER A 85 -24.60 13.59 -22.10
N GLY A 86 -23.79 14.63 -22.36
CA GLY A 86 -24.23 15.91 -22.92
C GLY A 86 -24.21 15.96 -24.46
N SER A 87 -23.43 15.09 -25.11
CA SER A 87 -23.31 15.05 -26.57
C SER A 87 -24.32 14.11 -27.20
N SER A 88 -25.14 14.62 -28.12
CA SER A 88 -25.99 13.83 -29.01
C SER A 88 -25.24 13.24 -30.20
N THR A 89 -23.94 13.54 -30.36
CA THR A 89 -23.19 13.24 -31.58
C THR A 89 -21.96 12.37 -31.28
N ILE A 90 -21.91 11.22 -31.94
CA ILE A 90 -20.92 10.11 -31.86
C ILE A 90 -19.49 10.55 -32.29
N VAL A 91 -19.22 11.83 -32.46
CA VAL A 91 -17.95 12.34 -33.01
C VAL A 91 -16.77 12.05 -32.06
N TYR A 92 -16.99 12.02 -30.74
CA TYR A 92 -15.93 11.76 -29.75
C TYR A 92 -15.66 10.27 -29.47
N ALA A 93 -16.61 9.37 -29.74
CA ALA A 93 -16.42 7.94 -29.49
C ALA A 93 -15.36 7.30 -30.43
N LYS A 94 -15.04 7.97 -31.54
CA LYS A 94 -14.15 7.44 -32.58
C LYS A 94 -12.68 7.75 -32.36
N ASP A 95 -12.34 8.78 -31.57
CA ASP A 95 -10.96 9.20 -31.29
C ASP A 95 -10.33 8.55 -30.04
N LEU A 96 -11.06 7.66 -29.35
CA LEU A 96 -10.52 6.83 -28.24
C LEU A 96 -9.60 5.70 -28.72
N GLY A 97 -9.14 5.78 -29.97
CA GLY A 97 -8.34 4.77 -30.65
C GLY A 97 -6.95 4.66 -30.06
N PHE A 98 -6.65 3.50 -29.49
CA PHE A 98 -5.33 3.08 -28.98
C PHE A 98 -4.78 3.79 -27.73
N GLU A 99 -4.59 5.11 -27.72
CA GLU A 99 -3.97 5.80 -26.57
C GLU A 99 -4.81 5.67 -25.29
N HIS A 100 -6.13 5.81 -25.42
CA HIS A 100 -7.05 5.63 -24.31
C HIS A 100 -7.02 4.21 -23.74
N ARG A 101 -6.95 3.20 -24.61
CA ARG A 101 -6.87 1.78 -24.20
C ARG A 101 -5.55 1.47 -23.51
N SER A 102 -4.46 2.08 -23.98
CA SER A 102 -3.14 1.96 -23.35
C SER A 102 -3.13 2.60 -21.97
N SER A 103 -3.69 3.81 -21.83
CA SER A 103 -3.87 4.50 -20.54
C SER A 103 -4.71 3.66 -19.58
N MET A 104 -5.83 3.11 -20.05
CA MET A 104 -6.70 2.26 -19.25
C MET A 104 -6.00 0.97 -18.77
N ALA A 105 -5.23 0.30 -19.62
CA ALA A 105 -4.44 -0.87 -19.24
C ALA A 105 -3.36 -0.53 -18.21
N MET A 106 -2.69 0.62 -18.36
CA MET A 106 -1.74 1.14 -17.38
C MET A 106 -2.43 1.39 -16.04
N MET A 107 -3.61 2.01 -16.04
CA MET A 107 -4.37 2.30 -14.82
C MET A 107 -4.87 1.05 -14.12
N GLN A 108 -5.27 0.00 -14.85
CA GLN A 108 -5.58 -1.30 -14.25
C GLN A 108 -4.38 -1.91 -13.51
N ALA A 109 -3.18 -1.81 -14.09
CA ALA A 109 -1.95 -2.26 -13.43
C ALA A 109 -1.65 -1.43 -12.18
N LEU A 110 -1.79 -0.11 -12.27
CA LEU A 110 -1.58 0.81 -11.16
C LEU A 110 -2.58 0.60 -10.01
N VAL A 111 -3.87 0.42 -10.32
CA VAL A 111 -4.89 0.07 -9.33
C VAL A 111 -4.52 -1.24 -8.64
N SER A 112 -4.03 -2.23 -9.38
CA SER A 112 -3.60 -3.51 -8.78
C SER A 112 -2.37 -3.40 -7.87
N VAL A 113 -1.58 -2.32 -7.96
CA VAL A 113 -0.44 -2.06 -7.07
C VAL A 113 -0.87 -1.52 -5.71
N ILE A 114 -1.99 -0.77 -5.67
CA ILE A 114 -2.50 -0.11 -4.45
C ILE A 114 -3.71 -0.83 -3.84
N ASP A 115 -4.25 -1.83 -4.53
CA ASP A 115 -5.43 -2.59 -4.10
C ASP A 115 -5.05 -3.63 -3.03
N ASP A 116 -5.30 -3.29 -1.77
CA ASP A 116 -5.22 -4.22 -0.64
C ASP A 116 -6.63 -4.76 -0.34
N GLY A 117 -6.91 -5.98 -0.82
CA GLY A 117 -8.19 -6.68 -0.54
C GLY A 117 -9.23 -6.71 -1.66
N GLY A 118 -8.95 -6.16 -2.85
CA GLY A 118 -9.81 -6.33 -4.03
C GLY A 118 -10.86 -5.24 -4.23
N GLU A 119 -11.14 -4.41 -3.23
CA GLU A 119 -12.25 -3.45 -3.26
C GLU A 119 -12.03 -2.30 -4.25
N ILE A 120 -10.79 -1.83 -4.39
CA ILE A 120 -10.44 -0.73 -5.30
C ILE A 120 -10.56 -1.23 -6.74
N LYS A 121 -10.01 -2.42 -6.99
CA LYS A 121 -10.07 -3.06 -8.30
C LYS A 121 -11.49 -3.40 -8.73
N ASN A 122 -12.32 -3.92 -7.83
CA ASN A 122 -13.72 -4.22 -8.12
C ASN A 122 -14.49 -2.93 -8.47
N SER A 123 -14.34 -1.89 -7.65
CA SER A 123 -15.01 -0.60 -7.88
C SER A 123 -14.54 0.05 -9.20
N PHE A 124 -13.25 -0.09 -9.55
CA PHE A 124 -12.71 0.37 -10.82
C PHE A 124 -13.28 -0.40 -12.01
N ASN A 125 -13.40 -1.73 -11.90
CA ASN A 125 -14.02 -2.56 -12.94
C ASN A 125 -15.50 -2.19 -13.16
N ASP A 126 -16.25 -1.95 -12.08
CA ASP A 126 -17.64 -1.51 -12.14
C ASP A 126 -17.76 -0.17 -12.89
N LEU A 127 -16.87 0.79 -12.62
CA LEU A 127 -16.80 2.06 -13.35
C LEU A 127 -16.60 1.84 -14.86
N MET A 128 -15.72 0.91 -15.24
CA MET A 128 -15.46 0.58 -16.64
C MET A 128 -16.66 -0.11 -17.33
N GLN A 129 -17.44 -0.90 -16.59
CA GLN A 129 -18.69 -1.46 -17.10
C GLN A 129 -19.75 -0.39 -17.35
N ILE A 130 -19.85 0.62 -16.48
CA ILE A 130 -20.74 1.76 -16.69
C ILE A 130 -20.35 2.53 -17.94
N LYS A 131 -19.05 2.80 -18.13
CA LYS A 131 -18.53 3.44 -19.35
C LYS A 131 -18.95 2.67 -20.61
N THR A 132 -18.71 1.36 -20.64
CA THR A 132 -19.09 0.49 -21.76
C THR A 132 -20.61 0.53 -22.00
N SER A 133 -21.41 0.59 -20.93
CA SER A 133 -22.87 0.67 -21.01
C SER A 133 -23.37 2.02 -21.56
N MET A 134 -22.70 3.13 -21.21
CA MET A 134 -22.99 4.46 -21.76
C MET A 134 -22.61 4.54 -23.24
N GLU A 135 -21.44 4.04 -23.62
CA GLU A 135 -21.00 3.97 -25.02
C GLU A 135 -21.99 3.17 -25.87
N ASN A 136 -22.42 1.99 -25.39
CA ASN A 136 -23.42 1.17 -26.06
C ASN A 136 -24.80 1.84 -26.15
N SER A 137 -25.23 2.57 -25.11
CA SER A 137 -26.50 3.30 -25.12
C SER A 137 -26.53 4.42 -26.15
N ILE A 138 -25.40 5.09 -26.36
CA ILE A 138 -25.22 6.14 -27.37
C ILE A 138 -25.23 5.55 -28.78
N ILE A 139 -24.49 4.45 -29.01
CA ILE A 139 -24.46 3.75 -30.31
C ILE A 139 -25.86 3.28 -30.71
N ASN A 140 -26.63 2.76 -29.74
CA ASN A 140 -27.96 2.22 -29.99
C ASN A 140 -29.10 3.26 -29.92
N ASN A 141 -28.78 4.56 -29.76
CA ASN A 141 -29.76 5.65 -29.60
C ASN A 141 -30.80 5.43 -28.49
N SER A 142 -30.48 4.62 -27.50
CA SER A 142 -31.33 4.37 -26.33
C SER A 142 -31.03 5.42 -25.26
N GLY A 143 -31.39 6.68 -25.49
CA GLY A 143 -31.04 7.81 -24.60
C GLY A 143 -31.70 7.82 -23.22
N ARG A 144 -32.14 6.67 -22.68
CA ARG A 144 -33.08 6.63 -21.55
C ARG A 144 -32.45 6.66 -20.15
N ASP A 145 -31.15 6.44 -19.97
CA ASP A 145 -30.57 6.37 -18.62
C ASP A 145 -29.15 6.95 -18.47
N ASN A 146 -28.63 7.71 -19.45
CA ASN A 146 -27.25 8.21 -19.41
C ASN A 146 -26.94 9.08 -18.18
N PHE A 147 -27.89 9.88 -17.71
CA PHE A 147 -27.74 10.69 -16.50
C PHE A 147 -27.68 9.85 -15.22
N LYS A 148 -28.43 8.75 -15.16
CA LYS A 148 -28.39 7.82 -14.02
C LYS A 148 -27.06 7.08 -13.98
N LEU A 149 -26.63 6.56 -15.12
CA LEU A 149 -25.32 5.91 -15.29
C LEU A 149 -24.17 6.85 -14.93
N LEU A 150 -24.23 8.11 -15.37
CA LEU A 150 -23.25 9.13 -14.99
C LEU A 150 -23.24 9.39 -13.48
N GLY A 151 -24.42 9.48 -12.84
CA GLY A 151 -24.51 9.64 -11.38
C GLY A 151 -23.89 8.47 -10.62
N ASP A 152 -24.09 7.24 -11.10
CA ASP A 152 -23.50 6.03 -10.52
C ASP A 152 -21.97 5.96 -10.76
N ALA A 153 -21.50 6.39 -11.94
CA ALA A 153 -20.07 6.54 -12.22
C ALA A 153 -19.39 7.55 -11.29
N ILE A 154 -20.00 8.71 -11.05
CA ILE A 154 -19.48 9.74 -10.13
C ILE A 154 -19.38 9.18 -8.70
N LYS A 155 -20.39 8.44 -8.24
CA LYS A 155 -20.35 7.79 -6.91
C LYS A 155 -19.25 6.75 -6.82
N LEU A 156 -19.06 5.93 -7.85
CA LEU A 156 -17.98 4.94 -7.89
C LEU A 156 -16.61 5.60 -7.92
N CYS A 157 -16.43 6.67 -8.69
CA CYS A 157 -15.21 7.47 -8.69
C CYS A 157 -14.91 8.04 -7.30
N ALA A 158 -15.91 8.65 -6.65
CA ALA A 158 -15.77 9.16 -5.29
C ALA A 158 -15.42 8.05 -4.29
N LYS A 159 -16.04 6.87 -4.41
CA LYS A 159 -15.73 5.69 -3.59
C LYS A 159 -14.29 5.23 -3.78
N ILE A 160 -13.82 5.09 -5.02
CA ILE A 160 -12.43 4.71 -5.33
C ILE A 160 -11.46 5.72 -4.72
N LYS A 161 -11.72 7.02 -4.89
CA LYS A 161 -10.89 8.08 -4.31
C LYS A 161 -10.83 7.99 -2.78
N LEU A 162 -11.95 7.77 -2.11
CA LEU A 162 -12.00 7.57 -0.67
C LEU A 162 -11.22 6.32 -0.21
N LEU A 163 -11.37 5.20 -0.91
CA LEU A 163 -10.64 3.97 -0.60
C LEU A 163 -9.13 4.18 -0.73
N ILE A 164 -8.70 4.88 -1.79
CA ILE A 164 -7.28 5.18 -2.01
C ILE A 164 -6.75 6.15 -0.96
N SER A 165 -7.52 7.17 -0.57
CA SER A 165 -7.12 8.10 0.50
C SER A 165 -7.03 7.44 1.88
N ASN A 166 -7.68 6.29 2.09
CA ASN A 166 -7.61 5.52 3.33
C ASN A 166 -6.46 4.50 3.35
N LEU A 167 -5.64 4.42 2.29
CA LEU A 167 -4.42 3.59 2.25
C LEU A 167 -3.22 4.25 2.97
N ASP A 168 -3.30 5.55 3.27
CA ASP A 168 -2.31 6.30 4.06
C ASP A 168 -2.49 6.07 5.58
#